data_AF-W1XYJ0-F1
#
_entry.id   AF-W1XYJ0-F1
#
_cell.length_a   1.000
_cell.length_b   1.000
_cell.length_c   1.000
_cell.angle_alpha   90.00
_cell.angle_beta   90.00
_cell.angle_gamma   90.00
#
_symmetry.space_group_name_H-M   'P 1'
#
loop_
_entity.id
_entity.type
_entity.pdbx_description
1 polymer ?
#
loop_
_entity_poly.entity_id
_entity_poly.type
_entity_poly.pdbx_seq_one_letter_code
_entity_poly.pdbx_strand_id
1 'polypeptide(L)'
;SMMFRQAESTHAVKYIIDTLMASDGDITLVPVGPLSNIAVAMRMQPAILPKIREIVLMGGAYGTGNFTPSAEFNIFADPEAARVVFTSGVPLVMMGLDLTN
;
A
#
# COMPACT_ATOMS: atom_id res chain seq x y z
N SER A 1 -6.98 2.74 27.58
CA SER A 1 -6.19 1.50 27.68
C SER A 1 -5.47 1.30 26.36
N MET A 2 -4.16 1.55 26.32
CA MET A 2 -3.38 1.46 25.09
C MET A 2 -3.06 -0.03 24.86
N MET A 3 -3.70 -0.67 23.88
CA MET A 3 -3.40 -2.06 23.51
C MET A 3 -2.02 -2.10 22.86
N PHE A 4 -1.00 -2.45 23.63
CA PHE A 4 0.26 -2.92 23.06
C PHE A 4 0.03 -4.35 22.57
N ARG A 5 -0.37 -4.47 21.30
CA ARG A 5 -0.41 -5.77 20.63
C ARG A 5 1.05 -6.17 20.38
N GLN A 6 1.46 -7.30 20.95
CA GLN A 6 2.80 -7.84 20.79
C GLN A 6 3.05 -8.12 19.29
N ALA A 7 4.25 -7.84 18.80
CA ALA A 7 4.58 -8.08 17.40
C ALA A 7 4.35 -9.56 17.07
N GLU A 8 3.49 -9.82 16.08
CA GLU A 8 3.24 -11.17 15.58
C GLU A 8 4.56 -11.76 15.06
N SER A 9 4.79 -13.05 15.29
CA SER A 9 6.01 -13.75 14.83
C SER A 9 6.07 -13.91 13.31
N THR A 10 4.95 -13.68 12.63
CA THR A 10 4.85 -13.80 11.17
C THR A 10 5.40 -12.55 10.50
N HIS A 11 6.36 -12.75 9.59
CA HIS A 11 6.90 -11.67 8.78
C HIS A 11 5.79 -10.96 7.99
N ALA A 12 5.75 -9.62 8.02
CA ALA A 12 4.66 -8.82 7.45
C ALA A 12 4.35 -9.18 5.99
N VAL A 13 5.38 -9.43 5.17
CA VAL A 13 5.24 -9.89 3.78
C VAL A 13 4.46 -11.20 3.68
N LYS A 14 4.78 -12.20 4.53
CA LYS A 14 4.09 -13.49 4.52
C LYS A 14 2.63 -13.32 4.94
N TYR A 15 2.37 -12.50 5.95
CA TYR A 15 1.02 -12.20 6.39
C TYR A 15 0.18 -11.56 5.27
N ILE A 16 0.74 -10.59 4.52
CA ILE A 16 0.08 -9.97 3.37
C ILE A 16 -0.26 -11.02 2.31
N ILE A 17 0.69 -11.88 1.96
CA ILE A 17 0.50 -12.93 0.95
C ILE A 17 -0.60 -13.90 1.38
N ASP A 18 -0.50 -14.45 2.59
CA ASP A 18 -1.47 -15.44 3.09
C ASP A 18 -2.88 -14.85 3.16
N THR A 19 -3.00 -13.60 3.62
CA THR A 19 -4.29 -12.90 3.74
C THR A 19 -4.93 -12.66 2.38
N LEU A 20 -4.16 -12.23 1.37
CA LEU A 20 -4.68 -12.00 0.02
C LEU A 20 -4.99 -13.30 -0.72
N MET A 21 -4.19 -14.35 -0.51
CA MET A 21 -4.45 -15.65 -1.12
C MET A 21 -5.70 -16.33 -0.55
N ALA A 22 -6.01 -16.08 0.72
CA ALA A 22 -7.21 -16.57 1.38
C ALA A 22 -8.47 -15.73 1.07
N SER A 23 -8.34 -14.59 0.37
CA SER A 23 -9.47 -13.73 0.05
C SER A 23 -10.11 -14.06 -1.31
N ASP A 24 -11.33 -13.56 -1.49
CA ASP A 24 -12.06 -13.66 -2.75
C ASP A 24 -11.75 -12.50 -3.72
N GLY A 25 -10.70 -11.72 -3.43
CA GLY A 25 -10.30 -10.57 -4.23
C GLY A 25 -10.98 -9.25 -3.86
N ASP A 26 -11.45 -9.16 -2.62
CA ASP A 26 -12.22 -8.04 -2.06
C ASP A 26 -11.40 -7.09 -1.18
N ILE A 27 -10.12 -7.39 -0.97
CA ILE A 27 -9.26 -6.66 -0.04
C ILE A 27 -8.75 -5.36 -0.65
N THR A 28 -8.93 -4.28 0.11
CA THR A 28 -8.31 -2.97 -0.15
C THR A 28 -7.09 -2.77 0.74
N LEU A 29 -5.95 -2.44 0.15
CA LEU A 29 -4.74 -2.11 0.89
C LEU A 29 -4.70 -0.61 1.17
N VAL A 30 -4.50 -0.22 2.44
CA VAL A 30 -4.38 1.18 2.85
C VAL A 30 -3.02 1.40 3.55
N PRO A 31 -1.91 1.42 2.79
CA PRO A 31 -0.59 1.65 3.37
C PRO A 31 -0.45 3.09 3.88
N VAL A 32 -0.13 3.21 5.17
CA VAL A 32 0.15 4.47 5.86
C VAL A 32 1.66 4.73 6.06
N GLY A 33 2.52 3.93 5.40
CA GLY A 33 3.98 4.01 5.48
C GLY A 33 4.66 3.46 4.22
N PRO A 34 5.99 3.20 4.25
CA PRO A 34 6.75 2.77 3.08
C PRO A 34 6.18 1.52 2.41
N LEU A 35 6.18 1.51 1.08
CA LEU A 35 5.56 0.47 0.28
C LEU A 35 6.38 -0.82 0.16
N SER A 36 7.56 -0.88 0.80
CA SER A 36 8.52 -1.97 0.68
C SER A 36 7.91 -3.35 0.93
N ASN A 37 7.13 -3.51 2.01
CA ASN A 37 6.48 -4.80 2.31
C ASN A 37 5.48 -5.23 1.23
N ILE A 38 4.72 -4.28 0.68
CA ILE A 38 3.74 -4.56 -0.39
C ILE A 38 4.48 -4.90 -1.68
N ALA A 39 5.51 -4.14 -2.04
CA ALA A 39 6.30 -4.40 -3.23
C ALA A 39 7.02 -5.75 -3.18
N VAL A 40 7.58 -6.12 -2.03
CA VAL A 40 8.19 -7.45 -1.84
C VAL A 40 7.12 -8.54 -1.94
N ALA A 41 5.94 -8.37 -1.35
CA ALA A 41 4.85 -9.33 -1.47
C ALA A 41 4.40 -9.53 -2.93
N MET A 42 4.23 -8.44 -3.69
CA MET A 42 3.87 -8.47 -5.11
C MET A 42 4.91 -9.19 -5.96
N ARG A 43 6.20 -9.00 -5.65
CA ARG A 43 7.30 -9.68 -6.35
C ARG A 43 7.39 -11.16 -5.99
N MET A 44 7.22 -11.50 -4.72
CA MET A 44 7.31 -12.88 -4.24
C MET A 44 6.13 -13.74 -4.67
N GLN A 45 4.92 -13.16 -4.71
CA GLN A 45 3.71 -13.85 -5.12
C GLN A 45 2.86 -12.96 -6.04
N PRO A 46 3.14 -12.91 -7.36
CA PRO A 46 2.35 -12.14 -8.31
C PRO A 46 0.87 -12.55 -8.39
N ALA A 47 0.51 -13.77 -7.95
CA ALA A 47 -0.87 -14.22 -7.92
C ALA A 47 -1.74 -13.44 -6.92
N ILE A 48 -1.15 -12.64 -6.01
CA ILE A 48 -1.93 -11.75 -5.13
C ILE A 48 -2.48 -10.52 -5.86
N LEU A 49 -1.92 -10.13 -7.01
CA LEU A 49 -2.33 -8.92 -7.72
C LEU A 49 -3.84 -8.90 -8.06
N PRO A 50 -4.43 -9.96 -8.66
CA PRO A 50 -5.88 -10.00 -8.90
C PRO A 50 -6.71 -10.15 -7.62
N LYS A 51 -6.06 -10.39 -6.46
CA LYS A 51 -6.73 -10.48 -5.15
C LYS A 51 -6.83 -9.13 -4.44
N ILE A 52 -6.19 -8.09 -4.98
CA ILE A 52 -6.24 -6.74 -4.45
C ILE A 52 -7.31 -5.97 -5.22
N ARG A 53 -8.38 -5.56 -4.54
CA ARG A 53 -9.45 -4.76 -5.12
C ARG A 53 -8.96 -3.39 -5.54
N GLU A 54 -8.26 -2.71 -4.63
CA GLU A 54 -7.64 -1.41 -4.85
C GLU A 54 -6.57 -1.15 -3.78
N ILE A 55 -5.66 -0.21 -4.06
CA ILE A 55 -4.71 0.31 -3.08
C ILE A 55 -4.99 1.79 -2.90
N VAL A 56 -5.35 2.16 -1.67
CA VAL A 56 -5.63 3.54 -1.28
C VAL A 56 -4.41 4.09 -0.57
N LEU A 57 -3.70 4.97 -1.26
CA LEU A 57 -2.52 5.66 -0.77
C LEU A 57 -2.95 7.02 -0.23
N MET A 58 -2.50 7.38 0.97
CA MET A 58 -2.59 8.76 1.42
C MET A 58 -1.42 9.54 0.79
N GLY A 59 -1.70 10.37 -0.21
CA GLY A 59 -0.64 11.13 -0.87
C GLY A 59 -0.99 11.67 -2.26
N GLY A 60 -0.72 12.97 -2.47
CA GLY A 60 -0.79 13.64 -3.78
C GLY A 60 -2.21 13.92 -4.28
N ALA A 61 -2.42 15.13 -4.82
CA ALA A 61 -3.59 15.46 -5.63
C ALA A 61 -3.28 15.24 -7.13
N TYR A 62 -4.20 14.63 -7.88
CA TYR A 62 -4.05 14.46 -9.34
C TYR A 62 -4.37 15.79 -10.03
N GLY A 63 -3.33 16.50 -10.48
CA GLY A 63 -3.42 17.80 -11.12
C GLY A 63 -2.58 18.84 -10.37
N THR A 64 -1.62 19.44 -11.09
CA THR A 64 -0.85 20.64 -10.75
C THR A 64 -1.09 21.20 -9.34
N GLY A 65 -0.29 20.83 -8.33
CA GLY A 65 -0.06 21.76 -7.22
C GLY A 65 0.26 21.22 -5.85
N ASN A 66 -0.33 20.14 -5.36
CA ASN A 66 -0.22 19.82 -3.92
C ASN A 66 0.42 18.43 -3.68
N PHE A 67 1.74 18.39 -3.79
CA PHE A 67 2.58 17.32 -3.25
C PHE A 67 2.48 17.37 -1.73
N THR A 68 1.88 16.35 -1.11
CA THR A 68 1.83 16.25 0.35
C THR A 68 3.06 15.52 0.87
N PRO A 69 3.61 15.89 2.05
CA PRO A 69 4.83 15.30 2.60
C PRO A 69 4.78 13.77 2.73
N SER A 70 3.59 13.18 2.90
CA SER A 70 3.40 11.74 3.08
C SER A 70 3.57 10.93 1.79
N ALA A 71 3.11 11.45 0.64
CA ALA A 71 3.29 10.82 -0.66
C ALA A 71 4.78 10.81 -1.02
N GLU A 72 5.40 11.98 -0.87
CA GLU A 72 6.84 12.15 -1.03
C GLU A 72 7.58 11.26 -0.06
N PHE A 73 7.27 11.25 1.24
CA PHE A 73 7.98 10.45 2.23
C PHE A 73 7.96 8.95 1.90
N ASN A 74 6.80 8.41 1.51
CA ASN A 74 6.69 6.99 1.17
C ASN A 74 7.40 6.63 -0.16
N ILE A 75 7.41 7.54 -1.13
CA ILE A 75 8.10 7.36 -2.41
C ILE A 75 9.62 7.59 -2.27
N PHE A 76 10.05 8.61 -1.53
CA PHE A 76 11.46 8.88 -1.25
C PHE A 76 12.09 7.81 -0.37
N ALA A 77 11.33 7.24 0.58
CA ALA A 77 11.83 6.15 1.41
C ALA A 77 12.13 4.88 0.59
N ASP A 78 11.35 4.60 -0.44
CA ASP A 78 11.57 3.45 -1.32
C ASP A 78 11.00 3.68 -2.74
N PRO A 79 11.76 4.35 -3.62
CA PRO A 79 11.30 4.65 -4.98
C PRO A 79 11.18 3.40 -5.83
N GLU A 80 11.92 2.33 -5.51
CA GLU A 80 11.82 1.06 -6.23
C GLU A 80 10.51 0.35 -5.89
N ALA A 81 10.13 0.30 -4.61
CA ALA A 81 8.86 -0.25 -4.16
C ALA A 81 7.68 0.54 -4.70
N ALA A 82 7.77 1.88 -4.69
CA ALA A 82 6.77 2.72 -5.33
C ALA A 82 6.60 2.33 -6.80
N ARG A 83 7.68 2.23 -7.57
CA ARG A 83 7.61 1.83 -8.99
C ARG A 83 6.90 0.49 -9.17
N VAL A 84 7.17 -0.51 -8.32
CA VAL A 84 6.48 -1.81 -8.37
C VAL A 84 4.98 -1.65 -8.18
N VAL A 85 4.56 -0.91 -7.15
CA VAL A 85 3.13 -0.70 -6.85
C VAL A 85 2.46 0.09 -7.98
N PHE A 86 3.07 1.18 -8.45
CA PHE A 86 2.55 2.02 -9.54
C PHE A 86 2.45 1.29 -10.88
N THR A 87 3.30 0.28 -11.12
CA THR A 87 3.30 -0.51 -12.36
C THR A 87 2.61 -1.87 -12.22
N SER A 88 2.02 -2.17 -11.07
CA SER A 88 1.42 -3.48 -10.75
C SER A 88 0.12 -3.78 -11.51
N GLY A 89 -0.52 -2.76 -12.10
CA GLY A 89 -1.82 -2.87 -12.75
C GLY A 89 -3.02 -2.93 -11.80
N VAL A 90 -2.78 -2.92 -10.49
CA VAL A 90 -3.84 -2.83 -9.46
C VAL A 90 -4.42 -1.41 -9.46
N PRO A 91 -5.75 -1.23 -9.31
CA PRO A 91 -6.35 0.09 -9.16
C PRO A 91 -5.72 0.86 -7.99
N LEU A 92 -5.25 2.09 -8.24
CA LEU A 92 -4.65 2.96 -7.24
C LEU A 92 -5.52 4.19 -7.03
N VAL A 93 -5.85 4.46 -5.77
CA VAL A 93 -6.51 5.71 -5.35
C VAL A 93 -5.53 6.50 -4.51
N MET A 94 -5.28 7.74 -4.90
CA MET A 94 -4.49 8.70 -4.14
C MET A 94 -5.43 9.69 -3.47
N MET A 95 -5.57 9.59 -2.15
CA MET A 95 -6.34 10.55 -1.36
C MET A 95 -5.46 11.75 -1.06
N GLY A 96 -5.64 12.83 -1.80
CA GLY A 96 -5.13 14.15 -1.46
C GLY A 96 -5.82 14.68 -0.20
N LEU A 97 -5.12 15.48 0.60
CA LEU A 97 -5.65 16.10 1.83
C LEU A 97 -6.77 17.13 1.59
N ASP A 98 -7.28 17.27 0.35
CA ASP A 98 -8.21 18.32 -0.09
C ASP A 98 -9.69 17.93 0.10
N LEU A 99 -10.06 17.37 1.26
CA LEU A 99 -11.45 17.00 1.58
C LEU A 99 -11.92 17.51 2.95
N THR A 100 -11.41 18.64 3.44
CA THR A 100 -11.89 19.27 4.68
C THR A 100 -12.26 20.75 4.54
N ASN A 101 -12.96 21.13 3.47
CA ASN A 101 -13.70 22.41 3.50
C ASN A 101 -15.17 22.18 3.82
#